data_AF-A0A7J7JP89-F1
#
_entry.id   AF-A0A7J7JP89-F1
#
_cell.length_a   1.000
_cell.length_b   1.000
_cell.length_c   1.000
_cell.angle_alpha   90.00
_cell.angle_beta   90.00
_cell.angle_gamma   90.00
#
_symmetry.space_group_name_H-M   'P 1'
#
loop_
_entity.id
_entity.type
_entity.pdbx_description
1 polymer ?
#
loop_
_entity_poly.entity_id
_entity_poly.type
_entity_poly.pdbx_seq_one_letter_code
_entity_poly.pdbx_strand_id
1 'polypeptide(L)'
;MNLFNRVILQSGSALSPWAMAADPVRSAKDLADSLNCLPVPEEGEPIDTKVMVNCLSEVGHEEMMNADVPYNRFVTTFGPVVDKILVELSPELMIKQGDTLFSNIELMFGVNKYEGVHLLSQDDLENGITPKRKLSILRQYVRSVYQYPRLNIFNTLDHQYFDWSDRNSTSKLKHKLGCHRATRGRYVQCPSCSNWKISPGHGGKTPISMSSVTPTTLIRLRVHRNTRVDTTGKI
;
A
#
# COMPACT_ATOMS: atom_id res chain seq x y z
N MET A 1 3.92 -26.89 6.99
CA MET A 1 3.50 -27.27 5.63
C MET A 1 4.30 -26.44 4.63
N ASN A 2 4.81 -27.04 3.54
CA ASN A 2 5.63 -26.38 2.51
C ASN A 2 4.85 -26.40 1.18
N LEU A 3 3.85 -25.52 1.06
CA LEU A 3 2.91 -25.52 -0.07
C LEU A 3 3.53 -24.93 -1.35
N PHE A 4 4.50 -24.02 -1.21
CA PHE A 4 5.22 -23.40 -2.30
C PHE A 4 6.61 -22.98 -1.83
N ASN A 5 7.57 -22.95 -2.76
CA ASN A 5 8.97 -22.61 -2.49
C ASN A 5 9.47 -21.37 -3.23
N ARG A 6 8.65 -20.80 -4.11
CA ARG A 6 8.99 -19.66 -4.96
C ARG A 6 7.78 -18.74 -5.10
N VAL A 7 8.02 -17.43 -5.03
CA VAL A 7 7.00 -16.39 -5.15
C VAL A 7 7.50 -15.29 -6.09
N ILE A 8 6.61 -14.82 -6.95
CA ILE A 8 6.84 -13.64 -7.79
C ILE A 8 5.81 -12.58 -7.38
N LEU A 9 6.27 -11.41 -6.91
CA LEU A 9 5.42 -10.27 -6.54
C LEU A 9 5.55 -9.15 -7.58
N GLN A 10 4.47 -8.84 -8.26
CA GLN A 10 4.46 -7.76 -9.26
C GLN A 10 3.68 -6.58 -8.71
N SER A 11 4.34 -5.43 -8.58
CA SER A 11 3.72 -4.15 -8.24
C SER A 11 2.96 -4.12 -6.90
N GLY A 12 3.17 -5.09 -6.01
CA GLY A 12 2.43 -5.23 -4.75
C GLY A 12 3.29 -5.70 -3.57
N SER A 13 2.85 -5.34 -2.36
CA SER A 13 3.46 -5.73 -1.10
C SER A 13 2.39 -5.80 -0.01
N ALA A 14 2.54 -6.69 0.97
CA ALA A 14 1.71 -6.74 2.16
C ALA A 14 1.85 -5.48 3.05
N LEU A 15 2.88 -4.66 2.81
CA LEU A 15 3.15 -3.39 3.51
C LEU A 15 2.53 -2.18 2.79
N SER A 16 1.86 -2.37 1.67
CA SER A 16 1.16 -1.28 1.00
C SER A 16 -0.02 -0.81 1.86
N PRO A 17 -0.34 0.50 1.90
CA PRO A 17 -1.49 1.02 2.65
C PRO A 17 -2.85 0.42 2.26
N TRP A 18 -2.93 -0.19 1.07
CA TRP A 18 -4.11 -0.87 0.53
C TRP A 18 -4.03 -2.39 0.62
N ALA A 19 -2.99 -2.97 1.23
CA ALA A 19 -2.86 -4.43 1.32
C ALA A 19 -3.77 -5.05 2.38
N MET A 20 -4.16 -4.26 3.37
CA MET A 20 -5.04 -4.67 4.47
C MET A 20 -6.23 -3.72 4.58
N ALA A 21 -7.33 -4.19 5.16
CA ALA A 21 -8.46 -3.34 5.49
C ALA A 21 -8.04 -2.31 6.55
N ALA A 22 -8.29 -1.03 6.28
CA ALA A 22 -7.84 0.06 7.16
C ALA A 22 -8.64 0.13 8.47
N ASP A 23 -9.95 -0.05 8.41
CA ASP A 23 -10.85 -0.09 9.57
C ASP A 23 -12.00 -1.07 9.29
N PRO A 24 -11.76 -2.38 9.41
CA PRO A 24 -12.73 -3.40 9.01
C PRO A 24 -14.02 -3.35 9.84
N VAL A 25 -13.94 -2.93 11.11
CA VAL A 25 -15.12 -2.82 11.99
C VAL A 25 -16.01 -1.68 11.54
N ARG A 26 -15.42 -0.51 11.25
CA ARG A 26 -16.17 0.62 10.72
C ARG A 26 -16.75 0.31 9.34
N SER A 27 -15.95 -0.26 8.44
CA SER A 27 -16.42 -0.61 7.09
C SER A 27 -17.57 -1.62 7.12
N ALA A 28 -17.55 -2.60 8.03
CA ALA A 28 -18.67 -3.53 8.22
C ALA A 28 -19.94 -2.83 8.74
N LYS A 29 -19.79 -1.85 9.64
CA LYS A 29 -20.93 -1.05 10.14
C LYS A 29 -21.49 -0.12 9.07
N ASP A 30 -20.63 0.56 8.31
CA ASP A 30 -21.05 1.44 7.21
C ASP A 30 -21.82 0.63 6.14
N LEU A 31 -21.38 -0.60 5.86
CA LEU A 31 -22.10 -1.53 4.98
C LEU A 31 -23.45 -1.96 5.56
N ALA A 32 -23.48 -2.34 6.85
CA ALA A 32 -24.72 -2.72 7.52
C ALA A 32 -25.72 -1.57 7.56
N ASP A 33 -25.26 -0.34 7.78
CA ASP A 33 -26.11 0.86 7.77
C ASP A 33 -26.71 1.11 6.39
N SER A 34 -25.90 1.03 5.33
CA SER A 34 -26.37 1.17 3.95
C SER A 34 -27.42 0.12 3.54
N LEU A 35 -27.43 -1.04 4.19
CA LEU A 35 -28.31 -2.17 3.89
C LEU A 35 -29.43 -2.35 4.92
N ASN A 36 -29.62 -1.38 5.83
CA ASN A 36 -30.60 -1.46 6.92
C ASN A 36 -30.43 -2.68 7.85
N CYS A 37 -29.20 -3.18 7.97
CA CYS A 37 -28.81 -4.31 8.83
C CYS A 37 -28.09 -3.87 10.10
N LEU A 38 -27.96 -2.57 10.37
CA LEU A 38 -27.34 -2.09 11.60
C LEU A 38 -28.35 -2.20 12.77
N PRO A 39 -28.11 -3.08 13.76
CA PRO A 39 -29.05 -3.23 14.87
C PRO A 39 -29.01 -2.00 15.76
N VAL A 40 -30.18 -1.63 16.30
CA VAL A 40 -30.31 -0.54 17.28
C VAL A 40 -29.93 -1.10 18.65
N PRO A 41 -28.79 -0.70 19.23
CA PRO A 41 -28.43 -1.16 20.57
C PRO A 41 -29.33 -0.48 21.62
N GLU A 42 -29.58 -1.17 22.72
CA GLU A 42 -30.12 -0.53 23.93
C GLU A 42 -29.09 0.47 24.51
N GLU A 43 -29.56 1.46 25.28
CA GLU A 43 -28.70 2.52 25.80
C GLU A 43 -27.50 1.95 26.58
N GLY A 44 -26.29 2.21 26.08
CA GLY A 44 -25.03 1.78 26.72
C GLY A 44 -24.52 0.40 26.31
N GLU A 45 -25.27 -0.36 25.52
CA GLU A 45 -24.85 -1.69 25.06
C GLU A 45 -24.08 -1.64 23.72
N PRO A 46 -23.10 -2.53 23.51
CA PRO A 46 -22.42 -2.64 22.23
C PRO A 46 -23.35 -3.28 21.18
N ILE A 47 -23.12 -2.93 19.92
CA ILE A 47 -23.82 -3.50 18.76
C ILE A 47 -23.63 -5.02 18.73
N ASP A 48 -24.74 -5.78 18.70
CA ASP A 48 -24.69 -7.22 18.53
C ASP A 48 -24.30 -7.59 17.10
N THR A 49 -23.04 -8.00 16.94
CA THR A 49 -22.48 -8.39 15.65
C THR A 49 -23.13 -9.64 15.06
N LYS A 50 -23.71 -10.53 15.88
CA LYS A 50 -24.36 -11.76 15.37
C LYS A 50 -25.65 -11.41 14.65
N VAL A 51 -26.46 -10.53 15.24
CA VAL A 51 -27.71 -10.04 14.62
C VAL A 51 -27.39 -9.32 13.31
N MET A 52 -26.37 -8.44 13.33
CA MET A 52 -25.90 -7.73 12.15
C MET A 52 -25.47 -8.69 11.02
N VAL A 53 -24.62 -9.69 11.33
CA VAL A 53 -24.12 -10.65 10.34
C VAL A 53 -25.23 -11.56 9.81
N ASN A 54 -26.18 -11.97 10.66
CA ASN A 54 -27.32 -12.77 10.22
C ASN A 54 -28.18 -11.99 9.22
N CYS A 55 -28.47 -10.70 9.48
CA CYS A 55 -29.17 -9.84 8.52
C CYS A 55 -28.39 -9.73 7.20
N LEU A 56 -27.09 -9.42 7.26
CA LEU A 56 -26.25 -9.31 6.07
C LEU A 56 -26.19 -10.60 5.24
N SER A 57 -26.36 -11.77 5.87
CA SER A 57 -26.36 -13.07 5.18
C SER A 57 -27.62 -13.32 4.36
N GLU A 58 -28.71 -12.60 4.63
CA GLU A 58 -29.98 -12.70 3.89
C GLU A 58 -30.06 -11.69 2.73
N VAL A 59 -29.17 -10.68 2.70
CA VAL A 59 -29.11 -9.66 1.65
C VAL A 59 -28.71 -10.29 0.30
N GLY A 60 -29.43 -9.93 -0.76
CA GLY A 60 -29.15 -10.41 -2.11
C GLY A 60 -27.82 -9.88 -2.65
N HIS A 61 -27.15 -10.65 -3.50
CA HIS A 61 -25.84 -10.27 -4.08
C HIS A 61 -25.85 -8.91 -4.77
N GLU A 62 -26.88 -8.62 -5.57
CA GLU A 62 -27.00 -7.33 -6.28
C GLU A 62 -27.13 -6.16 -5.31
N GLU A 63 -27.88 -6.32 -4.23
CA GLU A 63 -28.04 -5.28 -3.21
C GLU A 63 -26.72 -5.05 -2.46
N MET A 64 -26.03 -6.14 -2.08
CA MET A 64 -24.71 -6.09 -1.44
C MET A 64 -23.66 -5.37 -2.30
N MET A 65 -23.65 -5.63 -3.61
CA MET A 65 -22.69 -5.00 -4.53
C MET A 65 -23.01 -3.53 -4.81
N ASN A 66 -24.26 -3.11 -4.66
CA ASN A 66 -24.72 -1.75 -4.88
C ASN A 66 -24.80 -0.91 -3.59
N ALA A 67 -24.40 -1.46 -2.44
CA ALA A 67 -24.38 -0.75 -1.17
C ALA A 67 -23.47 0.49 -1.21
N ASP A 68 -23.95 1.61 -0.64
CA ASP A 68 -23.22 2.87 -0.61
C ASP A 68 -22.28 2.91 0.60
N VAL A 69 -21.07 2.40 0.40
CA VAL A 69 -20.02 2.40 1.43
C VAL A 69 -18.97 3.46 1.12
N PRO A 70 -18.53 4.27 2.11
CA PRO A 70 -17.51 5.29 1.89
C PRO A 70 -16.24 4.74 1.22
N TYR A 71 -15.96 5.25 0.03
CA TYR A 71 -14.78 4.85 -0.75
C TYR A 71 -13.57 5.72 -0.45
N ASN A 72 -12.40 5.09 -0.29
CA ASN A 72 -11.12 5.76 -0.15
C ASN A 72 -10.11 5.21 -1.16
N ARG A 73 -9.63 6.06 -2.06
CA ARG A 73 -8.72 5.63 -3.13
C ARG A 73 -7.31 5.23 -2.70
N PHE A 74 -6.95 5.41 -1.43
CA PHE A 74 -5.58 5.18 -0.93
C PHE A 74 -5.44 4.00 0.03
N VAL A 75 -6.56 3.46 0.51
CA VAL A 75 -6.62 2.36 1.47
C VAL A 75 -7.76 1.43 1.09
N THR A 76 -7.75 0.21 1.61
CA THR A 76 -8.77 -0.78 1.28
C THR A 76 -9.88 -0.78 2.33
N THR A 77 -11.13 -0.75 1.89
CA THR A 77 -12.34 -0.85 2.72
C THR A 77 -12.54 -2.29 3.20
N PHE A 78 -12.65 -3.23 2.25
CA PHE A 78 -12.78 -4.67 2.52
C PHE A 78 -11.56 -5.41 1.99
N GLY A 79 -10.87 -6.13 2.86
CA GLY A 79 -9.63 -6.82 2.53
C GLY A 79 -9.11 -7.66 3.69
N PRO A 80 -7.87 -8.15 3.61
CA PRO A 80 -7.25 -8.93 4.68
C PRO A 80 -7.24 -8.17 6.01
N VAL A 81 -7.49 -8.90 7.11
CA VAL A 81 -7.47 -8.40 8.49
C VAL A 81 -6.56 -9.26 9.35
N VAL A 82 -6.06 -8.72 10.46
CA VAL A 82 -5.37 -9.52 11.48
C VAL A 82 -6.43 -10.25 12.31
N ASP A 83 -6.68 -11.52 11.97
CA ASP A 83 -7.71 -12.36 12.58
C ASP A 83 -7.19 -13.30 13.66
N LYS A 84 -5.86 -13.41 13.82
CA LYS A 84 -5.18 -14.35 14.74
C LYS A 84 -5.38 -15.83 14.39
N ILE A 85 -5.88 -16.14 13.19
CA ILE A 85 -6.09 -17.50 12.70
C ILE A 85 -5.25 -17.71 11.45
N LEU A 86 -5.48 -16.90 10.42
CA LEU A 86 -4.72 -16.93 9.17
C LEU A 86 -3.59 -15.89 9.18
N VAL A 87 -3.89 -14.68 9.67
CA VAL A 87 -2.95 -13.57 9.79
C VAL A 87 -2.80 -13.26 11.27
N GLU A 88 -1.74 -13.79 11.87
CA GLU A 88 -1.52 -13.69 13.32
C GLU A 88 -1.14 -12.28 13.79
N LEU A 89 -0.32 -11.59 13.00
CA LEU A 89 0.23 -10.27 13.31
C LEU A 89 0.18 -9.37 12.09
N SER A 90 0.36 -8.05 12.28
CA SER A 90 0.50 -7.16 11.13
C SER A 90 1.71 -7.56 10.29
N PRO A 91 1.67 -7.41 8.96
CA PRO A 91 2.80 -7.72 8.08
C PRO A 91 4.10 -7.03 8.50
N GLU A 92 4.02 -5.84 9.10
CA GLU A 92 5.18 -5.10 9.59
C GLU A 92 5.85 -5.81 10.77
N LEU A 93 5.04 -6.37 11.68
CA LEU A 93 5.53 -7.12 12.83
C LEU A 93 6.07 -8.48 12.40
N MET A 94 5.39 -9.20 11.50
CA MET A 94 5.85 -10.50 10.99
C MET A 94 7.23 -10.38 10.32
N ILE A 95 7.43 -9.33 9.50
CA ILE A 95 8.71 -9.07 8.84
C ILE A 95 9.79 -8.66 9.87
N LYS A 96 9.47 -7.83 10.86
CA LYS A 96 10.42 -7.37 11.89
C LYS A 96 10.86 -8.48 12.84
N GLN A 97 9.93 -9.33 13.26
CA GLN A 97 10.21 -10.46 14.15
C GLN A 97 11.00 -11.56 13.43
N GLY A 98 11.19 -11.45 12.12
CA GLY A 98 11.97 -12.39 11.33
C GLY A 98 11.30 -13.74 11.29
N ASP A 99 9.97 -13.75 11.16
CA ASP A 99 9.19 -14.98 11.19
C ASP A 99 9.73 -15.97 10.16
N THR A 100 10.11 -17.14 10.65
CA THR A 100 10.86 -18.15 9.89
C THR A 100 10.04 -18.72 8.73
N LEU A 101 8.72 -18.50 8.72
CA LEU A 101 7.78 -18.95 7.69
C LEU A 101 8.20 -18.53 6.28
N PHE A 102 8.69 -17.30 6.09
CA PHE A 102 9.06 -16.78 4.77
C PHE A 102 10.57 -16.87 4.47
N SER A 103 11.37 -17.36 5.42
CA SER A 103 12.84 -17.39 5.30
C SER A 103 13.38 -18.34 4.23
N ASN A 104 12.57 -19.30 3.78
CA ASN A 104 12.99 -20.38 2.87
C ASN A 104 12.36 -20.31 1.48
N ILE A 105 11.73 -19.19 1.14
CA ILE A 105 11.03 -18.98 -0.12
C ILE A 105 11.91 -18.15 -1.04
N GLU A 106 12.13 -18.58 -2.29
CA GLU A 106 12.78 -17.71 -3.26
C GLU A 106 11.81 -16.63 -3.72
N LEU A 107 12.20 -15.36 -3.59
CA LEU A 107 11.35 -14.23 -3.87
C LEU A 107 11.88 -13.44 -5.08
N MET A 108 11.06 -13.32 -6.11
CA MET A 108 11.25 -12.32 -7.15
C MET A 108 10.21 -11.23 -6.95
N PHE A 109 10.59 -9.96 -7.10
CA PHE A 109 9.62 -8.88 -7.13
C PHE A 109 10.00 -7.80 -8.13
N GLY A 110 9.01 -7.03 -8.59
CA GLY A 110 9.27 -5.91 -9.50
C GLY A 110 8.22 -4.82 -9.40
N VAL A 111 8.61 -3.64 -9.88
CA VAL A 111 7.73 -2.46 -9.95
C VAL A 111 7.87 -1.79 -11.31
N ASN A 112 6.82 -1.08 -11.71
CA ASN A 112 6.77 -0.26 -12.91
C ASN A 112 7.21 1.17 -12.62
N LYS A 113 7.67 1.87 -13.67
CA LYS A 113 8.10 3.27 -13.56
C LYS A 113 6.94 4.20 -13.17
N TYR A 114 5.72 3.90 -13.60
CA TYR A 114 4.54 4.74 -13.47
C TYR A 114 3.38 4.05 -12.73
N GLU A 115 3.63 3.49 -11.55
CA GLU A 115 2.58 2.81 -10.76
C GLU A 115 1.41 3.72 -10.37
N GLY A 116 1.69 5.00 -10.12
CA GLY A 116 0.68 5.96 -9.65
C GLY A 116 -0.23 6.52 -10.75
N VAL A 117 -0.14 6.06 -11.99
CA VAL A 117 -0.91 6.61 -13.12
C VAL A 117 -2.43 6.48 -12.92
N HIS A 118 -2.87 5.41 -12.26
CA HIS A 118 -4.28 5.17 -11.94
C HIS A 118 -4.86 6.19 -10.94
N LEU A 119 -4.01 7.00 -10.29
CA LEU A 119 -4.46 8.05 -9.38
C LEU A 119 -4.83 9.37 -10.09
N LEU A 120 -4.52 9.48 -11.38
CA LEU A 120 -4.66 10.70 -12.16
C LEU A 120 -5.96 10.69 -12.97
N SER A 121 -6.59 11.86 -13.12
CA SER A 121 -7.69 12.02 -14.09
C SER A 121 -7.14 12.06 -15.52
N GLN A 122 -8.03 11.93 -16.50
CA GLN A 122 -7.65 12.12 -17.90
C GLN A 122 -7.06 13.52 -18.15
N ASP A 123 -7.64 14.56 -17.55
CA ASP A 123 -7.11 15.93 -17.58
C ASP A 123 -5.70 16.04 -16.96
N ASP A 124 -5.46 15.38 -15.83
CA ASP A 124 -4.14 15.33 -15.17
C ASP A 124 -3.07 14.70 -16.11
N LEU A 125 -3.47 13.73 -16.96
CA LEU A 125 -2.59 13.05 -17.91
C LEU A 125 -2.31 13.89 -19.17
N GLU A 126 -3.32 14.56 -19.69
CA GLU A 126 -3.24 15.38 -20.90
C GLU A 126 -2.54 16.71 -20.60
N ASN A 127 -3.07 17.47 -19.65
CA ASN A 127 -2.67 18.84 -19.34
C ASN A 127 -1.63 18.94 -18.21
N GLY A 128 -1.42 17.85 -17.47
CA GLY A 128 -0.54 17.83 -16.30
C GLY A 128 -1.24 18.26 -15.02
N ILE A 129 -0.56 18.08 -13.89
CA ILE A 129 -1.15 18.31 -12.57
C ILE A 129 -0.87 19.73 -12.10
N THR A 130 -1.93 20.47 -11.80
CA THR A 130 -1.80 21.82 -11.22
C THR A 130 -1.24 21.78 -9.79
N PRO A 131 -0.56 22.84 -9.30
CA PRO A 131 -0.07 22.88 -7.92
C PRO A 131 -1.17 22.66 -6.88
N LYS A 132 -2.36 23.25 -7.11
CA LYS A 132 -3.53 23.05 -6.23
C LYS A 132 -3.98 21.59 -6.21
N ARG A 133 -4.00 20.93 -7.37
CA ARG A 133 -4.35 19.51 -7.51
C ARG A 133 -3.33 18.61 -6.81
N LYS A 134 -2.03 18.85 -6.98
CA LYS A 134 -0.95 18.14 -6.26
C LYS A 134 -1.17 18.21 -4.75
N LEU A 135 -1.37 19.42 -4.20
CA LEU A 135 -1.57 19.60 -2.76
C LEU A 135 -2.85 18.90 -2.28
N SER A 136 -3.92 18.89 -3.07
CA SER A 136 -5.15 18.15 -2.75
C SER A 136 -4.90 16.65 -2.64
N ILE A 137 -4.23 16.05 -3.63
CA ILE A 137 -3.87 14.63 -3.65
C ILE A 137 -3.02 14.27 -2.43
N LEU A 138 -1.97 15.06 -2.15
CA LEU A 138 -1.09 14.82 -1.02
C LEU A 138 -1.82 14.93 0.32
N ARG A 139 -2.70 15.93 0.50
CA ARG A 139 -3.50 16.07 1.73
C ARG A 139 -4.43 14.88 1.92
N GLN A 140 -5.12 14.44 0.86
CA GLN A 140 -6.02 13.30 0.93
C GLN A 140 -5.24 12.03 1.27
N TYR A 141 -4.12 11.76 0.59
CA TYR A 141 -3.24 10.63 0.89
C TYR A 141 -2.78 10.60 2.34
N VAL A 142 -2.27 11.73 2.86
CA VAL A 142 -1.78 11.81 4.24
C VAL A 142 -2.91 11.57 5.25
N ARG A 143 -4.11 12.10 5.00
CA ARG A 143 -5.28 11.90 5.87
C ARG A 143 -5.77 10.46 5.86
N SER A 144 -5.72 9.79 4.71
CA SER A 144 -6.15 8.40 4.57
C SER A 144 -5.18 7.40 5.19
N VAL A 145 -3.87 7.59 5.00
CA VAL A 145 -2.87 6.58 5.34
C VAL A 145 -2.26 6.78 6.73
N TYR A 146 -2.13 8.02 7.20
CA TYR A 146 -1.42 8.31 8.44
C TYR A 146 -2.37 8.82 9.53
N GLN A 147 -2.15 8.33 10.75
CA GLN A 147 -2.85 8.82 11.93
C GLN A 147 -2.21 10.11 12.46
N TYR A 148 -0.91 10.09 12.82
CA TYR A 148 -0.18 11.25 13.35
C TYR A 148 1.35 11.16 13.09
N PRO A 149 2.11 12.27 13.03
CA PRO A 149 1.70 13.68 12.89
C PRO A 149 1.54 14.09 11.41
N ARG A 150 0.30 14.34 10.98
CA ARG A 150 -0.05 14.56 9.57
C ARG A 150 0.63 15.77 8.92
N LEU A 151 0.77 16.89 9.64
CA LEU A 151 1.32 18.13 9.07
C LEU A 151 2.79 17.98 8.65
N ASN A 152 3.60 17.36 9.51
CA ASN A 152 5.03 17.18 9.25
C ASN A 152 5.25 16.24 8.05
N ILE A 153 4.45 15.17 7.97
CA ILE A 153 4.48 14.22 6.85
C ILE A 153 4.08 14.95 5.56
N PHE A 154 2.98 15.71 5.59
CA PHE A 154 2.52 16.48 4.43
C PHE A 154 3.59 17.46 3.93
N ASN A 155 4.18 18.27 4.82
CA ASN A 155 5.21 19.24 4.44
C ASN A 155 6.45 18.55 3.85
N THR A 156 6.84 17.40 4.41
CA THR A 156 7.96 16.60 3.91
C THR A 156 7.67 16.08 2.50
N LEU A 157 6.47 15.53 2.28
CA LEU A 157 6.06 15.02 0.97
C LEU A 157 5.96 16.15 -0.06
N ASP A 158 5.36 17.29 0.29
CA ASP A 158 5.24 18.41 -0.64
C ASP A 158 6.61 18.90 -1.11
N HIS A 159 7.56 19.03 -0.18
CA HIS A 159 8.95 19.40 -0.44
C HIS A 159 9.68 18.34 -1.29
N GLN A 160 9.48 17.05 -1.02
CA GLN A 160 10.13 15.96 -1.74
C GLN A 160 9.64 15.85 -3.19
N TYR A 161 8.34 16.05 -3.41
CA TYR A 161 7.73 16.05 -4.74
C TYR A 161 7.70 17.45 -5.38
N PHE A 162 8.39 18.43 -4.80
CA PHE A 162 8.60 19.73 -5.42
C PHE A 162 9.69 19.66 -6.49
N ASP A 163 9.52 20.41 -7.58
CA ASP A 163 10.57 20.52 -8.58
C ASP A 163 11.51 21.70 -8.32
N TRP A 164 12.63 21.42 -7.67
CA TRP A 164 13.63 22.43 -7.31
C TRP A 164 14.34 23.05 -8.52
N SER A 165 14.36 22.40 -9.68
CA SER A 165 15.01 22.92 -10.89
C SER A 165 14.19 23.97 -11.63
N ASP A 166 12.88 24.06 -11.39
CA ASP A 166 12.02 25.01 -12.07
C ASP A 166 10.93 25.52 -11.13
N ARG A 167 11.15 26.72 -10.58
CA ARG A 167 10.24 27.36 -9.62
C ARG A 167 8.94 27.86 -10.26
N ASN A 168 8.91 28.00 -11.60
CA ASN A 168 7.81 28.63 -12.32
C ASN A 168 7.03 27.65 -13.22
N SER A 169 7.52 26.43 -13.47
CA SER A 169 6.75 25.47 -14.27
C SER A 169 5.54 24.93 -13.51
N THR A 170 4.36 25.21 -14.07
CA THR A 170 3.10 24.57 -13.72
C THR A 170 2.95 23.18 -14.32
N SER A 171 3.91 22.71 -15.14
CA SER A 171 3.67 21.72 -16.19
C SER A 171 4.55 20.46 -16.21
N LYS A 172 5.33 20.13 -15.17
CA LYS A 172 6.16 18.89 -15.21
C LYS A 172 6.11 18.00 -13.96
N LEU A 173 4.93 17.85 -13.34
CA LEU A 173 4.67 16.76 -12.37
C LEU A 173 4.51 15.36 -13.01
N LYS A 174 4.45 15.27 -14.35
CA LYS A 174 4.34 13.99 -15.09
C LYS A 174 5.50 13.01 -14.82
N HIS A 175 6.68 13.50 -14.41
CA HIS A 175 7.88 12.67 -14.25
C HIS A 175 8.24 12.29 -12.81
N LYS A 176 7.67 12.93 -11.78
CA LYS A 176 8.08 12.72 -10.37
C LYS A 176 7.10 11.92 -9.52
N LEU A 177 5.90 11.63 -10.00
CA LEU A 177 5.01 10.64 -9.37
C LEU A 177 5.42 9.19 -9.68
N GLY A 178 6.40 9.00 -10.57
CA GLY A 178 7.11 7.73 -10.71
C GLY A 178 8.16 7.56 -9.62
N CYS A 179 8.36 6.33 -9.15
CA CYS A 179 9.39 5.94 -8.18
C CYS A 179 10.81 6.28 -8.69
N HIS A 180 11.19 7.55 -8.73
CA HIS A 180 12.51 7.94 -9.20
C HIS A 180 13.46 8.19 -8.02
N ARG A 181 14.48 7.32 -7.99
CA ARG A 181 15.78 7.47 -7.32
C ARG A 181 15.89 6.92 -5.88
N ALA A 182 15.89 5.59 -5.78
CA ALA A 182 16.33 4.84 -4.59
C ALA A 182 17.88 4.68 -4.49
N THR A 183 18.69 5.53 -5.13
CA THR A 183 20.15 5.29 -5.20
C THR A 183 20.99 6.04 -4.17
N ARG A 184 20.41 6.93 -3.32
CA ARG A 184 21.17 7.59 -2.24
C ARG A 184 20.31 7.87 -1.00
N GLY A 185 20.04 6.83 -0.22
CA GLY A 185 19.96 6.94 1.25
C GLY A 185 18.95 7.89 1.89
N ARG A 186 17.90 8.35 1.21
CA ARG A 186 16.79 9.08 1.85
C ARG A 186 15.44 8.62 1.30
N TYR A 187 14.60 8.21 2.23
CA TYR A 187 13.32 7.52 2.09
C TYR A 187 12.44 8.09 0.96
N VAL A 188 12.19 7.27 -0.07
CA VAL A 188 11.10 7.50 -1.02
C VAL A 188 10.15 6.31 -0.84
N GLN A 189 9.03 6.57 -0.19
CA GLN A 189 7.98 5.60 0.03
C GLN A 189 7.07 5.63 -1.19
N CYS A 190 7.38 4.83 -2.21
CA CYS A 190 6.30 4.37 -3.07
C CYS A 190 5.47 3.42 -2.21
N PRO A 191 4.13 3.53 -2.20
CA PRO A 191 3.27 2.58 -1.50
C PRO A 191 3.65 1.11 -1.78
N SER A 192 3.99 0.80 -3.05
CA SER A 192 4.50 -0.50 -3.51
C SER A 192 5.95 -0.82 -3.08
N CYS A 193 6.76 0.22 -2.81
CA CYS A 193 8.15 0.08 -2.36
C CYS A 193 8.34 0.25 -0.84
N SER A 194 7.25 0.40 -0.07
CA SER A 194 7.24 1.17 1.18
C SER A 194 8.23 0.75 2.25
N ASN A 195 8.75 -0.47 2.26
CA ASN A 195 9.77 -0.88 3.22
C ASN A 195 10.55 -2.12 2.78
N TRP A 196 10.98 -2.20 1.51
CA TRP A 196 11.94 -3.23 1.07
C TRP A 196 13.37 -3.03 1.64
N LYS A 197 13.50 -2.51 2.85
CA LYS A 197 14.66 -2.82 3.70
C LYS A 197 14.40 -4.19 4.32
N ILE A 198 14.58 -5.23 3.53
CA ILE A 198 15.07 -6.48 4.11
C ILE A 198 16.46 -6.10 4.61
N SER A 199 16.61 -5.79 5.90
CA SER A 199 17.94 -5.62 6.48
C SER A 199 18.72 -6.89 6.12
N PRO A 200 19.79 -6.81 5.32
CA PRO A 200 20.78 -7.86 5.41
C PRO A 200 21.26 -7.75 6.85
N GLY A 201 21.02 -8.77 7.67
CA GLY A 201 21.67 -8.86 8.96
C GLY A 201 23.15 -8.55 8.74
N HIS A 202 23.56 -7.37 9.18
CA HIS A 202 24.91 -6.82 9.12
C HIS A 202 25.61 -6.85 7.72
N GLY A 203 25.69 -5.67 7.08
CA GLY A 203 26.90 -5.32 6.31
C GLY A 203 26.93 -5.43 4.78
N GLY A 204 25.80 -5.58 4.06
CA GLY A 204 25.80 -5.66 2.58
C GLY A 204 25.03 -4.52 1.90
N LYS A 205 25.71 -3.67 1.12
CA LYS A 205 25.07 -2.69 0.22
C LYS A 205 24.64 -3.39 -1.07
N THR A 206 23.35 -3.63 -1.27
CA THR A 206 22.82 -4.12 -2.56
C THR A 206 22.43 -2.94 -3.47
N PRO A 207 23.02 -2.79 -4.66
CA PRO A 207 22.63 -1.74 -5.60
C PRO A 207 21.34 -2.12 -6.34
N ILE A 208 20.27 -1.35 -6.13
CA ILE A 208 19.05 -1.40 -6.94
C ILE A 208 19.29 -0.58 -8.20
N SER A 209 19.24 -1.22 -9.37
CA SER A 209 19.31 -0.52 -10.66
C SER A 209 17.91 -0.44 -11.29
N MET A 210 17.42 0.78 -11.55
CA MET A 210 16.27 1.03 -12.43
C MET A 210 16.75 1.41 -13.83
N SER A 211 16.35 0.66 -14.85
CA SER A 211 16.56 0.99 -16.27
C SER A 211 15.42 1.87 -16.80
N SER A 212 15.77 2.84 -17.64
CA SER A 212 14.88 3.93 -18.08
C SER A 212 14.11 3.66 -19.37
N VAL A 213 13.95 2.41 -19.78
CA VAL A 213 13.13 2.01 -20.93
C VAL A 213 12.08 1.05 -20.38
N THR A 214 10.79 1.33 -20.58
CA THR A 214 9.67 0.48 -20.13
C THR A 214 9.91 -0.95 -20.62
N PRO A 215 10.30 -1.88 -19.72
CA PRO A 215 9.36 -2.73 -18.99
C PRO A 215 9.64 -2.76 -17.48
N THR A 216 8.77 -3.47 -16.75
CA THR A 216 8.88 -3.78 -15.31
C THR A 216 10.32 -4.08 -14.90
N THR A 217 10.87 -3.36 -13.92
CA THR A 217 12.18 -3.71 -13.37
C THR A 217 11.99 -4.89 -12.42
N LEU A 218 12.38 -6.09 -12.85
CA LEU A 218 12.35 -7.30 -12.02
C LEU A 218 13.66 -7.42 -11.23
N ILE A 219 13.53 -7.73 -9.94
CA ILE A 219 14.63 -7.96 -9.01
C ILE A 219 14.43 -9.35 -8.41
N ARG A 220 15.43 -10.22 -8.58
CA ARG A 220 15.47 -11.54 -7.93
C ARG A 220 16.23 -11.44 -6.62
N LEU A 221 15.63 -11.86 -5.51
CA LEU A 221 16.31 -12.03 -4.23
C LEU A 221 16.25 -13.49 -3.79
N ARG A 222 17.41 -14.07 -3.45
CA ARG A 222 17.48 -15.34 -2.74
C ARG A 222 17.93 -15.07 -1.32
N VAL A 223 17.06 -15.35 -0.34
CA VAL A 223 17.39 -15.23 1.07
C VAL A 223 17.95 -16.57 1.54
N HIS A 224 19.23 -16.62 1.92
CA HIS A 224 19.87 -17.81 2.45
C HIS A 224 19.94 -17.75 3.97
N ARG A 225 19.74 -18.91 4.63
CA ARG A 225 19.81 -19.09 6.10
C ARG A 225 21.13 -18.68 6.75
N ASN A 226 22.19 -18.43 5.98
CA ASN A 226 23.48 -17.95 6.49
C ASN A 226 24.04 -16.88 5.54
N THR A 227 24.10 -15.64 6.04
CA THR A 227 25.10 -14.61 5.71
C THR A 227 25.75 -14.65 4.31
N ARG A 228 24.95 -14.44 3.25
CA ARG A 228 25.38 -13.78 2.00
C ARG A 228 24.16 -13.53 1.12
N VAL A 229 23.87 -12.26 0.86
CA VAL A 229 22.95 -11.86 -0.21
C VAL A 229 23.76 -11.91 -1.50
N ASP A 230 23.53 -12.92 -2.33
CA ASP A 230 24.12 -12.99 -3.66
C ASP A 230 23.19 -12.29 -4.66
N THR A 231 23.63 -11.17 -5.21
CA THR A 231 22.91 -10.44 -6.27
C THR A 231 23.36 -10.96 -7.62
N THR A 232 22.79 -12.06 -8.07
CA THR A 232 23.06 -12.58 -9.42
C THR A 232 22.22 -11.82 -10.45
N GLY A 233 22.80 -10.75 -11.02
CA GLY A 233 22.49 -10.21 -12.34
C GLY A 233 21.11 -9.58 -12.56
N LYS A 234 21.08 -8.49 -13.35
CA LYS A 234 19.86 -8.12 -14.09
C LYS A 234 19.54 -9.25 -15.06
N ILE A 235 18.28 -9.63 -15.14
CA ILE A 235 17.75 -10.43 -16.26
C ILE A 235 17.36 -9.44 -17.36
#